data_AF-A0A438E4P4-F1
#
_entry.id   AF-A0A438E4P4-F1
#
_cell.length_a   1.000
_cell.length_b   1.000
_cell.length_c   1.000
_cell.angle_alpha   90.00
_cell.angle_beta   90.00
_cell.angle_gamma   90.00
#
_symmetry.space_group_name_H-M   'P 1'
#
loop_
_entity.id
_entity.type
_entity.pdbx_description
1 polymer ?
#
loop_
_entity_poly.entity_id
_entity_poly.type
_entity_poly.pdbx_seq_one_letter_code
_entity_poly.pdbx_strand_id
1 'polypeptide(L)'
;MAETEVITIVISSEVSMVTNMKDWVVDSRATSHICGNRSAFISYTTVKEGDEQVFMGDSRSTPVIGKWKVLLKLTSGKVLALYDVLHVPDIRWNLVLE
;
A
#
# COMPACT_ATOMS: atom_id res chain seq x y z
N MET A 1 -11.53 -15.13 0.56
CA MET A 1 -11.96 -15.08 1.98
C MET A 1 -10.87 -15.66 2.87
N ALA A 2 -10.55 -16.96 2.80
CA ALA A 2 -9.49 -17.56 3.62
C ALA A 2 -8.07 -17.03 3.33
N GLU A 3 -7.71 -16.82 2.06
CA GLU A 3 -6.36 -16.32 1.71
C GLU A 3 -6.13 -14.87 2.16
N THR A 4 -7.13 -14.00 1.98
CA THR A 4 -7.09 -12.60 2.46
C THR A 4 -6.95 -12.57 3.98
N GLU A 5 -7.78 -13.32 4.70
CA GLU A 5 -7.74 -13.39 6.17
C GLU A 5 -6.41 -13.95 6.70
N VAL A 6 -5.80 -14.92 6.02
CA VAL A 6 -4.44 -15.41 6.35
C VAL A 6 -3.39 -14.33 6.08
N ILE A 7 -3.49 -13.59 4.98
CA ILE A 7 -2.59 -12.48 4.64
C ILE A 7 -2.72 -11.35 5.67
N THR A 8 -3.95 -10.95 6.00
CA THR A 8 -4.33 -10.03 7.08
C THR A 8 -3.67 -10.42 8.41
N ILE A 9 -3.86 -11.67 8.87
CA ILE A 9 -3.35 -12.15 10.17
C ILE A 9 -1.81 -12.15 10.17
N VAL A 10 -1.19 -12.54 9.06
CA VAL A 10 0.27 -12.50 8.90
C VAL A 10 0.77 -11.05 8.91
N ILE A 11 0.12 -10.13 8.20
CA ILE A 11 0.48 -8.72 8.21
C ILE A 11 0.35 -8.17 9.63
N SER A 12 -0.82 -8.29 10.26
CA SER A 12 -1.13 -7.79 11.61
C SER A 12 -0.18 -8.33 12.69
N SER A 13 0.27 -9.58 12.57
CA SER A 13 1.27 -10.16 13.49
C SER A 13 2.71 -9.71 13.20
N GLU A 14 3.04 -9.38 11.95
CA GLU A 14 4.39 -9.01 11.51
C GLU A 14 4.59 -7.48 11.38
N VAL A 15 3.55 -6.64 11.57
CA VAL A 15 3.62 -5.14 11.49
C VAL A 15 4.70 -4.56 12.40
N SER A 16 4.97 -5.19 13.55
CA SER A 16 6.01 -4.73 14.46
C SER A 16 7.44 -4.97 13.96
N MET A 17 7.61 -5.63 12.80
CA MET A 17 8.89 -6.20 12.39
C MET A 17 9.15 -6.12 10.89
N VAL A 18 8.99 -4.95 10.26
CA VAL A 18 9.57 -4.67 8.94
C VAL A 18 10.52 -3.49 9.07
N THR A 19 11.77 -3.70 8.65
CA THR A 19 12.87 -2.72 8.78
C THR A 19 12.63 -1.42 8.01
N ASN A 20 11.63 -1.40 7.10
CA ASN A 20 11.24 -0.27 6.26
C ASN A 20 9.73 0.08 6.36
N MET A 21 9.01 -0.38 7.41
CA MET A 21 7.59 -0.06 7.62
C MET A 21 7.34 1.18 8.49
N LYS A 22 8.36 1.99 8.77
CA LYS A 22 8.17 3.19 9.62
C LYS A 22 7.06 4.12 9.13
N ASP A 23 6.73 4.06 7.84
CA ASP A 23 5.71 4.89 7.20
C ASP A 23 4.46 4.12 6.73
N TRP A 24 4.28 2.83 7.09
CA TRP A 24 3.14 2.01 6.66
C TRP A 24 2.15 1.73 7.80
N VAL A 25 0.87 1.91 7.51
CA VAL A 25 -0.26 1.66 8.41
C VAL A 25 -1.14 0.58 7.80
N VAL A 26 -1.53 -0.42 8.60
CA VAL A 26 -2.58 -1.36 8.21
C VAL A 26 -3.92 -0.69 8.52
N ASP A 27 -4.74 -0.51 7.50
CA ASP A 27 -6.05 0.14 7.62
C ASP A 27 -7.13 -0.76 7.03
N SER A 28 -7.93 -1.36 7.91
CA SER A 28 -9.05 -2.24 7.55
C SER A 28 -10.20 -1.51 6.86
N ARG A 29 -10.21 -0.17 6.94
CA ARG A 29 -11.19 0.68 6.24
C ARG A 29 -10.64 1.27 4.95
N ALA A 30 -9.38 1.04 4.61
CA ALA A 30 -8.90 1.36 3.28
C ALA A 30 -9.64 0.50 2.24
N THR A 31 -9.63 0.93 0.98
CA THR A 31 -10.17 0.15 -0.15
C THR A 31 -9.08 -0.27 -1.12
N SER A 32 -7.85 0.21 -0.92
CA SER A 32 -6.70 -0.02 -1.78
C SER A 32 -5.40 0.17 -1.00
N HIS A 33 -4.34 -0.49 -1.43
CA HIS A 33 -2.99 -0.18 -0.94
C HIS A 33 -2.55 1.15 -1.55
N ILE A 34 -1.99 2.05 -0.73
CA ILE A 34 -1.56 3.38 -1.19
C ILE A 34 -0.16 3.66 -0.68
N CYS A 35 0.70 4.26 -1.50
CA CYS A 35 1.96 4.78 -1.03
C CYS A 35 2.37 6.06 -1.75
N GLY A 36 3.02 6.96 -1.01
CA GLY A 36 3.42 8.28 -1.49
C GLY A 36 4.82 8.36 -2.06
N ASN A 37 5.64 7.33 -1.83
CA ASN A 37 7.03 7.33 -2.24
C ASN A 37 7.32 6.29 -3.31
N ARG A 38 7.96 6.73 -4.40
CA ARG A 38 8.35 5.88 -5.52
C ARG A 38 9.50 4.89 -5.23
N SER A 39 10.14 4.93 -4.07
CA SER A 39 11.50 4.43 -3.87
C SER A 39 11.67 2.92 -3.59
N ALA A 40 10.62 2.10 -3.73
CA ALA A 40 10.66 0.68 -3.33
C ALA A 40 10.18 -0.32 -4.41
N PHE A 41 10.33 0.00 -5.70
CA PHE A 41 9.53 -0.66 -6.75
C PHE A 41 10.25 -1.65 -7.66
N ILE A 42 9.46 -2.62 -8.11
CA ILE A 42 9.83 -3.64 -9.11
C ILE A 42 9.18 -3.37 -10.46
N SER A 43 7.98 -2.80 -10.48
CA SER A 43 7.27 -2.39 -11.70
C SER A 43 6.49 -1.11 -11.46
N TYR A 44 6.27 -0.30 -12.50
CA TYR A 44 5.53 0.96 -12.40
C TYR A 44 4.77 1.22 -13.69
N THR A 45 3.46 1.44 -13.57
CA THR A 45 2.60 1.87 -14.66
C THR A 45 2.07 3.26 -14.35
N THR A 46 2.37 4.23 -15.22
CA THR A 46 1.82 5.58 -15.09
C THR A 46 0.32 5.55 -15.38
N VAL A 47 -0.46 6.26 -14.57
CA VAL A 47 -1.88 6.51 -14.82
C VAL A 47 -1.99 7.90 -15.45
N LYS A 48 -2.84 8.07 -16.47
CA LYS A 48 -3.01 9.40 -17.08
C LYS A 48 -3.70 10.32 -16.07
N GLU A 49 -3.31 11.59 -16.11
CA GLU A 49 -3.90 12.60 -15.23
C GLU A 49 -5.42 12.65 -15.42
N GLY A 50 -6.17 12.54 -14.31
CA GLY A 50 -7.62 12.56 -14.29
C GLY A 50 -8.33 11.21 -14.50
N ASP A 51 -7.61 10.15 -14.88
CA ASP A 51 -8.22 8.82 -15.09
C ASP A 51 -8.61 8.15 -13.77
N GLU A 52 -7.82 8.35 -12.71
CA GLU A 52 -8.06 7.75 -11.40
C GLU A 52 -7.75 8.74 -10.25
N GLN A 53 -8.54 8.62 -9.18
CA GLN A 53 -8.39 9.39 -7.96
C GLN A 53 -8.76 8.52 -6.75
N VAL A 54 -8.14 8.81 -5.60
CA VAL A 54 -8.56 8.22 -4.33
C VAL A 54 -9.35 9.25 -3.53
N PHE A 55 -10.35 8.78 -2.78
CA PHE A 55 -11.11 9.59 -1.84
C PHE A 55 -10.58 9.35 -0.43
N MET A 56 -10.24 10.43 0.25
CA MET A 56 -9.75 10.39 1.62
C MET A 56 -10.92 10.48 2.62
N GLY A 57 -10.66 10.06 3.86
CA GLY A 57 -11.65 10.12 4.93
C GLY A 57 -12.15 11.53 5.28
N ASP A 58 -11.43 12.56 4.85
CA ASP A 58 -11.80 13.97 5.00
C ASP A 58 -12.57 14.53 3.79
N SER A 59 -13.11 13.66 2.93
CA SER A 59 -13.89 14.01 1.73
C SER A 59 -13.10 14.73 0.63
N ARG A 60 -11.78 14.88 0.76
CA ARG A 60 -10.93 15.34 -0.34
C ARG A 60 -10.63 14.18 -1.29
N SER A 61 -10.47 14.48 -2.58
CA SER A 61 -9.87 13.55 -3.53
C SER A 61 -8.46 13.99 -3.90
N THR A 62 -7.64 13.03 -4.30
CA THR A 62 -6.29 13.29 -4.83
C THR A 62 -6.02 12.36 -6.00
N PRO A 63 -5.34 12.83 -7.06
CA PRO A 63 -5.06 12.03 -8.23
C PRO A 63 -4.15 10.84 -7.90
N VAL A 64 -4.39 9.73 -8.60
CA VAL A 64 -3.45 8.61 -8.66
C VAL A 64 -2.55 8.83 -9.86
N ILE A 65 -1.23 8.88 -9.66
CA ILE A 65 -0.27 9.14 -10.76
C ILE A 65 0.40 7.87 -11.28
N GLY A 66 0.07 6.72 -10.71
CA GLY A 66 0.61 5.43 -11.10
C GLY A 66 0.13 4.28 -10.24
N LYS A 67 0.43 3.07 -10.71
CA LYS A 67 0.24 1.80 -10.00
C LYS A 67 1.52 1.00 -10.02
N TRP A 68 1.79 0.24 -8.97
CA TRP A 68 2.99 -0.60 -8.92
C TRP A 68 2.80 -1.86 -8.08
N LYS A 69 3.81 -2.71 -8.18
CA LYS A 69 4.03 -3.85 -7.29
C LYS A 69 5.09 -3.51 -6.23
N VAL A 70 4.75 -3.68 -4.95
CA VAL A 70 5.69 -3.53 -3.82
C VAL A 70 6.06 -4.90 -3.30
N LEU A 71 7.34 -5.10 -2.99
CA LEU A 71 7.76 -6.21 -2.14
C LEU A 71 8.14 -5.69 -0.76
N LEU A 72 7.40 -6.13 0.25
CA LEU A 72 7.70 -5.87 1.65
C LEU A 72 8.47 -7.07 2.19
N LYS A 73 9.70 -6.83 2.65
CA LYS A 73 10.51 -7.85 3.31
C LYS A 73 10.18 -7.87 4.80
N LEU A 74 9.62 -8.99 5.25
CA LEU A 74 9.31 -9.23 6.66
C LEU A 74 10.59 -9.64 7.41
N THR A 75 10.68 -9.36 8.71
CA THR A 75 11.82 -9.84 9.54
C THR A 75 11.85 -11.35 9.66
N SER A 76 10.73 -12.03 9.46
CA SER A 76 10.67 -13.49 9.30
C SER A 76 11.45 -13.99 8.07
N GLY A 77 12.00 -13.09 7.24
CA GLY A 77 12.71 -13.40 6.00
C GLY A 77 11.78 -13.66 4.82
N LYS A 78 10.46 -13.71 5.07
CA LYS A 78 9.42 -13.81 4.03
C LYS A 78 9.30 -12.49 3.27
N VAL A 79 8.78 -12.61 2.05
CA VAL A 79 8.51 -11.47 1.18
C VAL A 79 7.03 -11.44 0.87
N LEU A 80 6.38 -10.34 1.21
CA LEU A 80 5.00 -10.06 0.86
C LEU A 80 4.96 -9.23 -0.42
N ALA A 81 4.24 -9.70 -1.43
CA ALA A 81 4.02 -8.95 -2.66
C ALA A 81 2.66 -8.26 -2.62
N LEU A 82 2.66 -6.93 -2.61
CA LEU A 82 1.47 -6.12 -2.80
C LEU A 82 1.33 -5.76 -4.28
N TYR A 83 0.14 -5.95 -4.82
CA TYR A 83 -0.22 -5.62 -6.20
C TYR A 83 -1.15 -4.42 -6.22
N ASP A 84 -1.24 -3.76 -7.38
CA ASP A 84 -2.12 -2.61 -7.61
C ASP A 84 -2.03 -1.52 -6.54
N VAL A 85 -0.82 -1.29 -6.02
CA VAL A 85 -0.56 -0.25 -5.03
C VAL A 85 -0.60 1.11 -5.73
N LEU A 86 -1.46 2.00 -5.25
CA LEU A 86 -1.72 3.30 -5.86
C LEU A 86 -0.65 4.33 -5.47
N HIS A 87 -0.12 5.03 -6.46
CA HIS A 87 0.75 6.18 -6.26
C HIS A 87 -0.04 7.43 -5.95
N VAL A 88 0.08 7.89 -4.71
CA VAL A 88 -0.57 9.12 -4.27
C VAL A 88 0.49 9.97 -3.56
N PRO A 89 1.16 10.90 -4.27
CA PRO A 89 2.29 11.68 -3.72
C PRO A 89 1.94 12.46 -2.46
N ASP A 90 0.68 12.89 -2.34
CA ASP A 90 0.21 13.74 -1.26
C ASP A 90 -0.22 12.95 -0.01
N ILE A 91 -0.05 11.63 0.02
CA ILE A 91 -0.39 10.82 1.20
C ILE A 91 0.71 10.92 2.26
N ARG A 92 0.30 11.12 3.52
CA ARG A 92 1.22 11.23 4.66
C ARG A 92 1.75 9.89 5.15
N TRP A 93 0.92 8.84 5.04
CA TRP A 93 1.21 7.49 5.50
C TRP A 93 0.89 6.53 4.38
N ASN A 94 1.77 5.55 4.14
CA ASN A 94 1.47 4.47 3.24
C ASN A 94 0.43 3.56 3.90
N LEU A 95 -0.53 3.06 3.12
CA LEU A 95 -1.62 2.24 3.61
C LEU A 95 -1.53 0.84 3.01
N VAL A 96 -1.62 -0.16 3.87
CA VAL A 96 -1.88 -1.54 3.48
C VAL A 96 -3.33 -1.83 3.81
N LEU A 97 -4.13 -2.11 2.78
CA LEU A 97 -5.44 -2.72 2.95
C LEU A 97 -5.28 -4.07 3.67
N GLU A 98 -6.10 -4.28 4.69
CA GLU A 98 -6.18 -5.54 5.46
C GLU A 98 -6.64 -6.71 4.59
#